data_AF-A0A9W7LDR5-F1
#
_entry.id   AF-A0A9W7LDR5-F1
#
_cell.length_a   1.000
_cell.length_b   1.000
_cell.length_c   1.000
_cell.angle_alpha   90.00
_cell.angle_beta   90.00
_cell.angle_gamma   90.00
#
_symmetry.space_group_name_H-M   'P 1'
#
loop_
_entity.id
_entity.type
_entity.pdbx_description
1 polymer ?
#
loop_
_entity_poly.entity_id
_entity_poly.type
_entity_poly.pdbx_seq_one_letter_code
_entity_poly.pdbx_strand_id
1 'polypeptide(L)'
;MSPTSSSRSSLYTSLYTSLHTPSYTPVHKSSIVPSSTTKSTQFSTSSSSLFSTSSTTTTSNTPQPPSPFSVCPVTPLLSTFTLILIDLAFKRLFAFLNLTTKFPSALAACLTLLSTFFLVDRFTPQTSKYPVTDGSTSETLFFHYFNPGATLLSKWLALFFVPSLVTLPLIPRPPAADLIKLAVILPIGFLFSLFSTAFLVSSVTKLKGLSKVSPPPPPDVTPNVTQDSEVLELSETPPSPSPPAPPFEKSTLKNLFRVSKVSFVLSYLLTRSFVSFPVPLYLSNFLRATFYLSFTLSSFVYGALLPPKLTSYLHPLITCTALTNLAAVFRGRLVSGLPYKEELMIYTMKNLMPATFGAGDVLLFLLGPAVVSLSISMFQKRDLVSSNFPEVLATAFGSSFLGLLVTSLTSKSLGLKSSLSLSLAPRCITTPLAISVSNMLGGIPSITAGSVVVTGLLGANFGPRLLTIFNITEPTTRGLSIGAASHGLGTAAVKGENDAFPFAAIAMATVGTVTTVMATVGKGIIKRIVS
;
A
#
# COMPACT_ATOMS: atom_id res chain seq x y z
N MET A 1 20.09 -17.05 -44.62
CA MET A 1 21.00 -16.83 -43.47
C MET A 1 20.22 -16.15 -42.34
N SER A 2 20.21 -16.73 -41.14
CA SER A 2 19.55 -16.17 -39.96
C SER A 2 20.46 -15.15 -39.24
N PRO A 3 20.01 -13.93 -38.90
CA PRO A 3 20.81 -13.01 -38.09
C PRO A 3 20.97 -13.56 -36.67
N THR A 4 22.21 -13.54 -36.16
CA THR A 4 22.58 -14.10 -34.86
C THR A 4 21.99 -13.28 -33.70
N SER A 5 21.84 -13.91 -32.54
CA SER A 5 21.30 -13.29 -31.31
C SER A 5 22.01 -11.99 -30.90
N SER A 6 23.31 -11.89 -31.21
CA SER A 6 24.14 -10.69 -31.01
C SER A 6 23.53 -9.43 -31.64
N SER A 7 23.00 -9.51 -32.86
CA SER A 7 22.44 -8.35 -33.57
C SER A 7 21.20 -7.78 -32.87
N ARG A 8 20.38 -8.65 -32.27
CA ARG A 8 19.17 -8.25 -31.52
C ARG A 8 19.52 -7.57 -30.20
N SER A 9 20.48 -8.13 -29.44
CA SER A 9 20.96 -7.51 -28.19
C SER A 9 21.61 -6.15 -28.45
N SER A 10 22.37 -6.01 -29.55
CA SER A 10 23.02 -4.74 -29.92
C SER A 10 22.04 -3.59 -30.15
N LEU A 11 20.87 -3.84 -30.77
CA LEU A 11 19.87 -2.80 -31.00
C LEU A 11 19.16 -2.36 -29.72
N TYR A 12 18.78 -3.29 -28.84
CA TYR A 12 18.19 -2.95 -27.54
C TYR A 12 19.21 -2.24 -26.63
N THR A 13 20.47 -2.66 -26.64
CA THR A 13 21.55 -2.04 -25.85
C THR A 13 21.92 -0.64 -26.38
N SER A 14 21.98 -0.46 -27.70
CA SER A 14 22.27 0.85 -28.33
C SER A 14 21.17 1.87 -28.04
N LEU A 15 19.89 1.47 -28.11
CA LEU A 15 18.76 2.32 -27.72
C LEU A 15 18.76 2.64 -26.21
N TYR A 16 19.12 1.66 -25.36
CA TYR A 16 19.25 1.88 -23.91
C TYR A 16 20.37 2.87 -23.55
N THR A 17 21.50 2.82 -24.28
CA THR A 17 22.63 3.73 -24.07
C THR A 17 22.31 5.15 -24.57
N SER A 18 21.68 5.26 -25.75
CA SER A 18 21.28 6.54 -26.36
C SER A 18 20.25 7.32 -25.51
N LEU A 19 19.44 6.63 -24.71
CA LEU A 19 18.48 7.23 -23.77
C LEU A 19 19.07 7.61 -22.40
N HIS A 20 20.35 7.34 -22.14
CA HIS A 20 20.97 7.52 -20.81
C HIS A 20 22.22 8.41 -20.76
N THR A 21 22.66 9.01 -21.87
CA THR A 21 23.72 10.04 -21.86
C THR A 21 23.18 11.43 -21.54
N PRO A 22 23.63 12.12 -20.46
CA PRO A 22 23.21 13.48 -20.14
C PRO A 22 23.99 14.51 -20.97
N SER A 23 23.59 14.71 -22.24
CA SER A 23 24.17 15.75 -23.10
C SER A 23 23.60 17.13 -22.75
N TYR A 24 24.35 17.88 -21.95
CA TYR A 24 24.05 19.27 -21.59
C TYR A 24 24.50 20.21 -22.72
N THR A 25 23.56 20.83 -23.46
CA THR A 25 23.82 22.00 -24.31
C THR A 25 22.62 22.95 -24.28
N PRO A 26 22.81 24.27 -24.10
CA PRO A 26 21.73 25.24 -24.02
C PRO A 26 21.23 25.66 -25.40
N VAL A 27 19.93 25.98 -25.52
CA VAL A 27 19.37 26.59 -26.74
C VAL A 27 18.68 27.92 -26.38
N HIS A 28 18.99 28.93 -27.18
CA HIS A 28 18.62 30.33 -26.97
C HIS A 28 17.11 30.63 -27.12
N LYS A 29 16.69 31.74 -26.51
CA LYS A 29 15.43 32.43 -26.86
C LYS A 29 15.54 33.06 -28.26
N SER A 30 14.47 32.98 -29.05
CA SER A 30 14.16 33.96 -30.09
C SER A 30 12.65 34.06 -30.29
N SER A 31 12.10 35.24 -30.05
CA SER A 31 10.69 35.58 -30.30
C SER A 31 10.46 35.89 -31.78
N ILE A 32 9.31 35.52 -32.35
CA ILE A 32 8.66 36.22 -33.50
C ILE A 32 7.13 36.07 -33.39
N VAL A 33 6.45 37.20 -33.64
CA VAL A 33 5.01 37.52 -33.76
C VAL A 33 4.98 38.75 -34.72
N PRO A 34 3.95 39.08 -35.52
CA PRO A 34 2.57 38.56 -35.65
C PRO A 34 2.43 37.69 -36.96
N SER A 35 1.35 37.59 -37.75
CA SER A 35 0.09 38.36 -37.87
C SER A 35 -1.11 37.59 -38.50
N SER A 36 -2.20 38.34 -38.69
CA SER A 36 -3.56 37.97 -39.09
C SER A 36 -3.80 37.82 -40.60
N THR A 37 -4.83 37.04 -40.99
CA THR A 37 -5.95 37.52 -41.85
C THR A 37 -7.20 36.65 -41.65
N THR A 38 -8.36 37.28 -41.72
CA THR A 38 -9.72 36.79 -41.42
C THR A 38 -10.39 36.03 -42.57
N LYS A 39 -11.30 35.09 -42.25
CA LYS A 39 -12.67 35.08 -42.82
C LYS A 39 -13.64 34.18 -42.02
N SER A 40 -14.91 34.55 -42.05
CA SER A 40 -16.00 34.05 -41.22
C SER A 40 -16.92 33.06 -41.93
N THR A 41 -17.65 32.25 -41.16
CA THR A 41 -18.98 31.72 -41.56
C THR A 41 -19.82 31.45 -40.31
N GLN A 42 -21.13 31.69 -40.40
CA GLN A 42 -22.10 31.67 -39.28
C GLN A 42 -23.02 30.43 -39.30
N PHE A 43 -23.95 30.38 -38.33
CA PHE A 43 -25.14 29.50 -38.19
C PHE A 43 -24.90 28.09 -37.64
N SER A 44 -25.77 27.53 -36.78
CA SER A 44 -26.81 28.12 -35.90
C SER A 44 -27.31 27.07 -34.89
N THR A 45 -27.92 27.54 -33.79
CA THR A 45 -28.60 26.71 -32.77
C THR A 45 -29.81 25.94 -33.29
N SER A 46 -30.06 24.75 -32.75
CA SER A 46 -31.40 24.17 -32.59
C SER A 46 -31.40 23.06 -31.54
N SER A 47 -32.36 23.11 -30.62
CA SER A 47 -32.64 22.09 -29.62
C SER A 47 -33.81 21.20 -30.05
N SER A 48 -33.77 19.92 -29.69
CA SER A 48 -34.97 19.07 -29.70
C SER A 48 -34.90 17.97 -28.64
N SER A 49 -35.90 17.95 -27.78
CA SER A 49 -36.27 16.84 -26.91
C SER A 49 -37.32 15.97 -27.62
N LEU A 50 -37.41 14.69 -27.25
CA LEU A 50 -38.56 13.77 -27.41
C LEU A 50 -38.17 12.47 -26.66
N PHE A 51 -38.64 12.27 -25.42
CA PHE A 51 -39.89 11.60 -25.01
C PHE A 51 -39.73 10.08 -24.79
N SER A 52 -39.95 9.65 -23.54
CA SER A 52 -40.42 8.31 -23.21
C SER A 52 -41.42 8.41 -22.07
N THR A 53 -42.65 8.00 -22.36
CA THR A 53 -43.83 8.17 -21.51
C THR A 53 -43.87 7.16 -20.36
N SER A 54 -44.30 7.57 -19.17
CA SER A 54 -44.76 6.66 -18.12
C SER A 54 -45.92 7.28 -17.34
N SER A 55 -46.99 6.50 -17.17
CA SER A 55 -48.30 6.93 -16.69
C SER A 55 -48.38 7.18 -15.18
N THR A 56 -49.27 8.10 -14.80
CA THR A 56 -49.62 8.40 -13.41
C THR A 56 -50.38 7.26 -12.76
N THR A 57 -50.05 6.93 -11.52
CA THR A 57 -50.98 6.27 -10.58
C THR A 57 -50.71 6.78 -9.18
N THR A 58 -51.67 7.50 -8.61
CA THR A 58 -51.58 8.13 -7.30
C THR A 58 -51.92 7.13 -6.21
N THR A 59 -51.02 6.91 -5.25
CA THR A 59 -51.38 6.41 -3.90
C THR A 59 -50.50 7.11 -2.86
N SER A 60 -51.08 7.32 -1.68
CA SER A 60 -50.44 7.98 -0.54
C SER A 60 -49.41 7.09 0.15
N ASN A 61 -48.38 7.68 0.77
CA ASN A 61 -48.07 7.56 2.20
C ASN A 61 -46.67 8.13 2.53
N THR A 62 -46.54 8.59 3.78
CA THR A 62 -45.32 8.89 4.58
C THR A 62 -43.95 9.04 3.90
N PRO A 63 -43.16 10.09 4.25
CA PRO A 63 -41.77 10.16 3.83
C PRO A 63 -40.94 9.07 4.52
N GLN A 64 -40.62 8.00 3.79
CA GLN A 64 -39.55 7.09 4.18
C GLN A 64 -38.21 7.84 4.16
N PRO A 65 -37.27 7.54 5.07
CA PRO A 65 -35.91 8.05 4.96
C PRO A 65 -35.29 7.54 3.65
N PRO A 66 -34.49 8.37 2.94
CA PRO A 66 -33.90 7.97 1.68
C PRO A 66 -33.00 6.74 1.90
N SER A 67 -33.30 5.66 1.17
CA SER A 67 -32.49 4.45 1.14
C SER A 67 -31.02 4.80 0.81
N PRO A 68 -30.02 4.17 1.45
CA PRO A 68 -28.63 4.48 1.21
C PRO A 68 -28.30 4.23 -0.27
N PHE A 69 -27.81 5.27 -0.94
CA PHE A 69 -27.60 5.31 -2.39
C PHE A 69 -26.96 4.03 -2.93
N SER A 70 -27.65 3.38 -3.87
CA SER A 70 -27.13 2.20 -4.58
C SER A 70 -25.75 2.51 -5.14
N VAL A 71 -24.72 1.81 -4.65
CA VAL A 71 -23.33 2.14 -4.94
C VAL A 71 -23.04 1.88 -6.41
N CYS A 72 -23.11 2.93 -7.23
CA CYS A 72 -22.87 2.85 -8.65
C CYS A 72 -21.45 2.26 -8.90
N PRO A 73 -21.30 1.25 -9.78
CA PRO A 73 -20.02 0.51 -9.93
C PRO A 73 -18.84 1.38 -10.39
N VAL A 74 -19.10 2.61 -10.86
CA VAL A 74 -18.07 3.61 -11.21
C VAL A 74 -17.51 4.37 -10.01
N THR A 75 -18.21 4.41 -8.87
CA THR A 75 -17.80 5.22 -7.70
C THR A 75 -16.41 4.86 -7.15
N PRO A 76 -16.02 3.57 -7.00
CA PRO A 76 -14.65 3.22 -6.60
C PRO A 76 -13.58 3.68 -7.59
N LEU A 77 -13.88 3.68 -8.90
CA LEU A 77 -12.95 4.12 -9.94
C LEU A 77 -12.75 5.64 -9.91
N LEU A 78 -13.83 6.41 -9.81
CA LEU A 78 -13.78 7.87 -9.71
C LEU A 78 -13.07 8.32 -8.42
N SER A 79 -13.38 7.68 -7.30
CA SER A 79 -12.72 7.87 -6.00
C SER A 79 -11.21 7.61 -6.07
N THR A 80 -10.81 6.48 -6.69
CA THR A 80 -9.40 6.13 -6.91
C THR A 80 -8.71 7.12 -7.85
N PHE A 81 -9.38 7.57 -8.91
CA PHE A 81 -8.85 8.56 -9.84
C PHE A 81 -8.56 9.90 -9.16
N THR A 82 -9.43 10.37 -8.27
CA THR A 82 -9.19 11.58 -7.48
C THR A 82 -7.99 11.42 -6.54
N LEU A 83 -7.81 10.26 -5.90
CA LEU A 83 -6.60 9.97 -5.10
C LEU A 83 -5.32 9.97 -5.95
N ILE A 84 -5.40 9.49 -7.20
CA ILE A 84 -4.29 9.57 -8.17
C ILE A 84 -3.98 11.03 -8.54
N LEU A 85 -5.01 11.85 -8.79
CA LEU A 85 -4.83 13.27 -9.10
C LEU A 85 -4.20 14.05 -7.92
N ILE A 86 -4.58 13.74 -6.68
CA ILE A 86 -4.00 14.35 -5.48
C ILE A 86 -2.50 14.01 -5.36
N ASP A 87 -2.12 12.74 -5.50
CA ASP A 87 -0.70 12.32 -5.51
C ASP A 87 0.10 12.99 -6.65
N LEU A 88 -0.47 13.05 -7.86
CA LEU A 88 0.14 13.74 -9.01
C LEU A 88 0.31 15.24 -8.78
N ALA A 89 -0.68 15.91 -8.17
CA ALA A 89 -0.61 17.33 -7.84
C ALA A 89 0.51 17.60 -6.83
N PHE A 90 0.61 16.79 -5.77
CA PHE A 90 1.69 16.90 -4.79
C PHE A 90 3.06 16.58 -5.37
N LYS A 91 3.19 15.58 -6.26
CA LYS A 91 4.44 15.31 -6.99
C LYS A 91 4.89 16.50 -7.84
N ARG A 92 3.96 17.14 -8.57
CA ARG A 92 4.25 18.37 -9.36
C ARG A 92 4.63 19.55 -8.46
N LEU A 93 3.91 19.76 -7.36
CA LEU A 93 4.20 20.82 -6.39
C LEU A 93 5.58 20.63 -5.73
N PHE A 94 5.93 19.41 -5.32
CA PHE A 94 7.23 19.11 -4.71
C PHE A 94 8.39 19.25 -5.70
N ALA A 95 8.17 18.92 -6.98
CA ALA A 95 9.15 19.17 -8.04
C ALA A 95 9.35 20.68 -8.25
N PHE A 96 8.27 21.45 -8.35
CA PHE A 96 8.32 22.92 -8.49
C PHE A 96 9.04 23.61 -7.32
N LEU A 97 8.80 23.16 -6.08
CA LEU A 97 9.42 23.69 -4.87
C LEU A 97 10.80 23.09 -4.54
N ASN A 98 11.36 22.22 -5.39
CA ASN A 98 12.62 21.50 -5.14
C ASN A 98 12.67 20.74 -3.79
N LEU A 99 11.54 20.16 -3.37
CA LEU A 99 11.37 19.42 -2.10
C LEU A 99 11.46 17.90 -2.25
N THR A 100 11.46 17.36 -3.47
CA THR A 100 11.39 15.91 -3.77
C THR A 100 12.48 15.08 -3.07
N THR A 101 13.68 15.62 -2.87
CA THR A 101 14.79 14.92 -2.18
C THR A 101 14.80 15.12 -0.66
N LYS A 102 13.92 16.01 -0.15
CA LYS A 102 13.80 16.37 1.26
C LYS A 102 12.71 15.55 1.95
N PHE A 103 11.50 15.47 1.41
CA PHE A 103 10.36 14.78 2.05
C PHE A 103 9.46 14.03 1.03
N PRO A 104 8.90 12.86 1.37
CA PRO A 104 7.95 12.13 0.52
C PRO A 104 6.66 12.90 0.18
N SER A 105 6.48 13.29 -1.09
CA SER A 105 5.30 14.04 -1.55
C SER A 105 3.97 13.30 -1.30
N ALA A 106 3.96 11.97 -1.42
CA ALA A 106 2.77 11.14 -1.17
C ALA A 106 2.35 11.15 0.32
N LEU A 107 3.30 11.25 1.26
CA LEU A 107 2.96 11.42 2.67
C LEU A 107 2.46 12.83 2.96
N ALA A 108 2.97 13.85 2.26
CA ALA A 108 2.47 15.22 2.40
C ALA A 108 1.00 15.29 1.94
N ALA A 109 0.70 14.70 0.78
CA ALA A 109 -0.67 14.52 0.31
C ALA A 109 -1.57 13.78 1.31
N CYS A 110 -1.08 12.67 1.90
CA CYS A 110 -1.79 11.95 2.96
C CYS A 110 -2.08 12.83 4.18
N LEU A 111 -1.09 13.56 4.69
CA LEU A 111 -1.24 14.42 5.88
C LEU A 111 -2.15 15.62 5.61
N THR A 112 -2.05 16.25 4.43
CA THR A 112 -2.96 17.33 4.03
C THR A 112 -4.38 16.81 3.90
N LEU A 113 -4.61 15.69 3.22
CA LEU A 113 -5.95 15.12 3.06
C LEU A 113 -6.55 14.67 4.41
N LEU A 114 -5.73 14.11 5.31
CA LEU A 114 -6.14 13.81 6.70
C LEU A 114 -6.55 15.08 7.46
N SER A 115 -5.76 16.15 7.35
CA SER A 115 -6.10 17.45 7.93
C SER A 115 -7.39 18.03 7.34
N THR A 116 -7.64 17.83 6.03
CA THR A 116 -8.90 18.22 5.39
C THR A 116 -10.09 17.42 5.95
N PHE A 117 -9.95 16.11 6.17
CA PHE A 117 -11.02 15.31 6.79
C PHE A 117 -11.40 15.84 8.17
N PHE A 118 -10.42 16.09 9.06
CA PHE A 118 -10.69 16.66 10.38
C PHE A 118 -11.30 18.08 10.32
N LEU A 119 -10.87 18.91 9.36
CA LEU A 119 -11.43 20.25 9.18
C LEU A 119 -12.89 20.18 8.71
N VAL A 120 -13.18 19.39 7.68
CA VAL A 120 -14.53 19.19 7.15
C VAL A 120 -15.45 18.59 8.22
N ASP A 121 -14.98 17.61 8.99
CA ASP A 121 -15.77 16.97 10.06
C ASP A 121 -16.13 17.93 11.20
N ARG A 122 -15.25 18.89 11.51
CA ARG A 122 -15.48 19.95 12.51
C ARG A 122 -16.49 21.00 12.06
N PHE A 123 -16.53 21.33 10.77
CA PHE A 123 -17.44 22.35 10.21
C PHE A 123 -18.75 21.78 9.65
N THR A 124 -18.87 20.47 9.44
CA THR A 124 -20.11 19.84 8.96
C THR A 124 -21.12 19.70 10.12
N PRO A 125 -22.32 20.31 10.03
CA PRO A 125 -23.34 20.16 11.07
C PRO A 125 -23.83 18.71 11.15
N GLN A 126 -24.16 18.25 12.36
CA GLN A 126 -24.57 16.86 12.64
C GLN A 126 -25.73 16.37 11.75
N THR A 127 -26.65 17.27 11.38
CA THR A 127 -27.78 16.98 10.47
C THR A 127 -27.39 16.63 9.03
N SER A 128 -26.16 16.96 8.62
CA SER A 128 -25.60 16.63 7.29
C SER A 128 -24.62 15.45 7.33
N LYS A 129 -24.45 14.81 8.49
CA LYS A 129 -23.62 13.61 8.65
C LYS A 129 -24.50 12.37 8.53
N TYR A 130 -24.02 11.37 7.82
CA TYR A 130 -24.76 10.15 7.49
C TYR A 130 -24.64 9.17 8.65
N PRO A 131 -25.75 8.57 9.12
CA PRO A 131 -25.71 7.58 10.18
C PRO A 131 -24.99 6.32 9.68
N VAL A 132 -23.96 5.89 10.41
CA VAL A 132 -23.30 4.61 10.15
C VAL A 132 -24.06 3.51 10.88
N THR A 133 -24.34 2.40 10.19
CA THR A 133 -25.15 1.29 10.71
C THR A 133 -24.49 0.46 11.82
N ASP A 134 -23.23 0.77 12.18
CA ASP A 134 -22.45 0.05 13.20
C ASP A 134 -22.30 0.81 14.53
N GLY A 135 -22.96 1.97 14.69
CA GLY A 135 -22.90 2.80 15.90
C GLY A 135 -21.66 3.69 16.01
N SER A 136 -20.81 3.76 14.99
CA SER A 136 -19.69 4.73 14.93
C SER A 136 -20.16 6.15 14.59
N THR A 137 -19.30 7.16 14.80
CA THR A 137 -19.67 8.57 14.54
C THR A 137 -20.12 8.78 13.10
N SER A 138 -21.17 9.57 12.93
CA SER A 138 -21.77 9.92 11.64
C SER A 138 -20.73 10.47 10.62
N GLU A 139 -20.76 9.97 9.40
CA GLU A 139 -19.75 10.24 8.36
C GLU A 139 -20.15 11.40 7.44
N THR A 140 -19.17 12.14 6.92
CA THR A 140 -19.41 13.23 5.96
C THR A 140 -19.49 12.70 4.52
N LEU A 141 -20.23 13.40 3.64
CA LEU A 141 -20.22 13.08 2.19
C LEU A 141 -18.81 13.04 1.59
N PHE A 142 -17.95 13.95 2.06
CA PHE A 142 -16.55 14.01 1.66
C PHE A 142 -15.81 12.72 2.01
N PHE A 143 -16.03 12.17 3.20
CA PHE A 143 -15.50 10.87 3.59
C PHE A 143 -16.07 9.73 2.73
N HIS A 144 -17.41 9.68 2.58
CA HIS A 144 -18.09 8.63 1.81
C HIS A 144 -17.64 8.58 0.34
N TYR A 145 -17.29 9.72 -0.26
CA TYR A 145 -16.71 9.78 -1.61
C TYR A 145 -15.34 9.12 -1.73
N PHE A 146 -14.45 9.28 -0.74
CA PHE A 146 -13.08 8.75 -0.79
C PHE A 146 -12.95 7.29 -0.32
N ASN A 147 -13.87 6.81 0.53
CA ASN A 147 -13.80 5.48 1.13
C ASN A 147 -13.79 4.31 0.10
N PRO A 148 -14.61 4.31 -0.97
CA PRO A 148 -14.60 3.23 -1.97
C PRO A 148 -13.25 3.08 -2.71
N GLY A 149 -12.59 4.20 -3.06
CA GLY A 149 -11.28 4.18 -3.71
C GLY A 149 -10.16 3.78 -2.75
N ALA A 150 -10.21 4.23 -1.49
CA ALA A 150 -9.28 3.80 -0.46
C ALA A 150 -9.40 2.30 -0.14
N THR A 151 -10.62 1.76 -0.13
CA THR A 151 -10.89 0.33 0.04
C THR A 151 -10.33 -0.48 -1.16
N LEU A 152 -10.45 0.03 -2.38
CA LEU A 152 -9.84 -0.60 -3.56
C LEU A 152 -8.31 -0.59 -3.49
N LEU A 153 -7.69 0.55 -3.16
CA LEU A 153 -6.23 0.67 -3.08
C LEU A 153 -5.64 -0.18 -1.94
N SER A 154 -6.27 -0.19 -0.76
CA SER A 154 -5.82 -1.01 0.38
C SER A 154 -5.90 -2.51 0.09
N LYS A 155 -6.96 -2.97 -0.61
CA LYS A 155 -7.12 -4.38 -1.05
C LYS A 155 -5.97 -4.87 -1.94
N TRP A 156 -5.39 -4.01 -2.76
CA TRP A 156 -4.29 -4.33 -3.67
C TRP A 156 -2.92 -3.81 -3.20
N LEU A 157 -2.82 -3.19 -2.01
CA LEU A 157 -1.62 -2.52 -1.50
C LEU A 157 -0.36 -3.40 -1.53
N ALA A 158 -0.52 -4.67 -1.17
CA ALA A 158 0.53 -5.67 -1.18
C ALA A 158 1.15 -5.86 -2.58
N LEU A 159 0.32 -5.77 -3.63
CA LEU A 159 0.75 -5.98 -5.02
C LEU A 159 1.58 -4.83 -5.57
N PHE A 160 1.32 -3.59 -5.15
CA PHE A 160 1.97 -2.39 -5.70
C PHE A 160 3.49 -2.34 -5.47
N PHE A 161 4.00 -3.03 -4.44
CA PHE A 161 5.45 -3.15 -4.19
C PHE A 161 6.06 -4.49 -4.60
N VAL A 162 5.28 -5.45 -5.13
CA VAL A 162 5.81 -6.68 -5.74
C VAL A 162 6.91 -6.41 -6.78
N PRO A 163 6.87 -5.33 -7.59
CA PRO A 163 7.95 -5.06 -8.55
C PRO A 163 9.33 -4.92 -7.91
N SER A 164 9.42 -4.38 -6.69
CA SER A 164 10.68 -4.26 -5.94
C SER A 164 11.23 -5.63 -5.52
N LEU A 165 10.36 -6.61 -5.26
CA LEU A 165 10.74 -8.00 -4.98
C LEU A 165 11.08 -8.76 -6.27
N VAL A 166 10.29 -8.56 -7.34
CA VAL A 166 10.50 -9.18 -8.65
C VAL A 166 11.85 -8.77 -9.24
N THR A 167 12.20 -7.48 -9.15
CA THR A 167 13.49 -6.93 -9.61
C THR A 167 14.68 -7.23 -8.70
N LEU A 168 14.51 -7.92 -7.57
CA LEU A 168 15.61 -8.23 -6.63
C LEU A 168 16.82 -8.91 -7.33
N PRO A 169 16.67 -9.84 -8.29
CA PRO A 169 17.79 -10.44 -9.02
C PRO A 169 18.56 -9.52 -9.98
N LEU A 170 18.12 -8.27 -10.18
CA LEU A 170 18.86 -7.25 -10.93
C LEU A 170 19.96 -6.60 -10.11
N ILE A 171 19.88 -6.59 -8.78
CA ILE A 171 20.88 -5.94 -7.95
C ILE A 171 22.21 -6.73 -8.00
N PRO A 172 23.37 -6.05 -7.93
CA PRO A 172 24.65 -6.74 -7.71
C PRO A 172 24.56 -7.60 -6.46
N ARG A 173 24.79 -8.92 -6.60
CA ARG A 173 24.61 -9.89 -5.51
C ARG A 173 25.49 -9.49 -4.31
N PRO A 174 24.92 -9.22 -3.12
CA PRO A 174 25.71 -8.93 -1.94
C PRO A 174 26.65 -10.11 -1.61
N PRO A 175 27.84 -9.84 -1.02
CA PRO A 175 28.68 -10.88 -0.44
C PRO A 175 27.88 -11.76 0.52
N ALA A 176 28.20 -13.06 0.61
CA ALA A 176 27.50 -13.98 1.49
C ALA A 176 27.47 -13.50 2.96
N ALA A 177 28.57 -12.89 3.43
CA ALA A 177 28.64 -12.27 4.74
C ALA A 177 27.60 -11.16 4.96
N ASP A 178 27.36 -10.29 3.96
CA ASP A 178 26.34 -9.24 4.07
C ASP A 178 24.91 -9.82 4.08
N LEU A 179 24.70 -10.95 3.39
CA LEU A 179 23.42 -11.68 3.43
C LEU A 179 23.16 -12.37 4.78
N ILE A 180 24.20 -12.90 5.42
CA ILE A 180 24.13 -13.46 6.78
C ILE A 180 23.83 -12.35 7.80
N LYS A 181 24.51 -11.19 7.72
CA LYS A 181 24.21 -10.01 8.55
C LYS A 181 22.74 -9.59 8.40
N LEU A 182 22.22 -9.53 7.17
CA LEU A 182 20.80 -9.25 6.90
C LEU A 182 19.87 -10.26 7.60
N ALA A 183 20.18 -11.56 7.52
CA ALA A 183 19.40 -12.62 8.17
C ALA A 183 19.45 -12.56 9.71
N VAL A 184 20.45 -11.91 10.31
CA VAL A 184 20.58 -11.70 11.76
C VAL A 184 19.91 -10.39 12.21
N ILE A 185 20.07 -9.29 11.47
CA ILE A 185 19.52 -7.97 11.82
C ILE A 185 17.99 -7.99 11.85
N LEU A 186 17.34 -8.69 10.91
CA LEU A 186 15.88 -8.64 10.78
C LEU A 186 15.14 -9.34 11.93
N PRO A 187 15.49 -10.57 12.37
CA PRO A 187 14.90 -11.18 13.56
C PRO A 187 15.20 -10.41 14.85
N ILE A 188 16.45 -10.00 15.08
CA ILE A 188 16.82 -9.22 16.28
C ILE A 188 16.01 -7.92 16.33
N GLY A 189 15.97 -7.19 15.21
CA GLY A 189 15.21 -5.96 15.11
C GLY A 189 13.70 -6.17 15.26
N PHE A 190 13.13 -7.25 14.72
CA PHE A 190 11.72 -7.59 14.91
C PHE A 190 11.39 -7.85 16.39
N LEU A 191 12.14 -8.73 17.04
CA LEU A 191 11.95 -9.07 18.46
C LEU A 191 12.11 -7.83 19.34
N PHE A 192 13.15 -7.03 19.11
CA PHE A 192 13.37 -5.79 19.83
C PHE A 192 12.19 -4.83 19.66
N SER A 193 11.75 -4.56 18.41
CA SER A 193 10.61 -3.67 18.15
C SER A 193 9.31 -4.18 18.78
N LEU A 194 9.08 -5.49 18.82
CA LEU A 194 7.89 -6.10 19.44
C LEU A 194 7.89 -5.86 20.95
N PHE A 195 8.94 -6.30 21.65
CA PHE A 195 9.01 -6.21 23.11
C PHE A 195 9.21 -4.78 23.60
N SER A 196 9.99 -3.94 22.91
CA SER A 196 10.16 -2.53 23.29
C SER A 196 8.84 -1.77 23.20
N THR A 197 8.03 -2.04 22.17
CA THR A 197 6.72 -1.40 22.02
C THR A 197 5.73 -1.93 23.05
N ALA A 198 5.69 -3.25 23.28
CA ALA A 198 4.80 -3.82 24.29
C ALA A 198 5.10 -3.29 25.70
N PHE A 199 6.37 -3.24 26.09
CA PHE A 199 6.80 -2.67 27.38
C PHE A 199 6.45 -1.18 27.49
N LEU A 200 6.66 -0.42 26.41
CA LEU A 200 6.35 1.01 26.36
C LEU A 200 4.84 1.27 26.52
N VAL A 201 3.98 0.55 25.78
CA VAL A 201 2.52 0.68 25.93
C VAL A 201 2.09 0.27 27.33
N SER A 202 2.53 -0.90 27.82
CA SER A 202 2.22 -1.35 29.18
C SER A 202 2.64 -0.35 30.26
N SER A 203 3.74 0.37 30.06
CA SER A 203 4.18 1.43 30.98
C SER A 203 3.23 2.63 30.95
N VAL A 204 2.81 3.08 29.77
CA VAL A 204 1.84 4.19 29.62
C VAL A 204 0.46 3.83 30.17
N THR A 205 -0.03 2.62 29.91
CA THR A 205 -1.31 2.12 30.43
C THR A 205 -1.29 2.04 31.96
N LYS A 206 -0.18 1.59 32.57
CA LYS A 206 0.00 1.61 34.04
C LYS A 206 0.00 3.03 34.60
N LEU A 207 0.72 3.97 33.98
CA LEU A 207 0.75 5.37 34.41
C LEU A 207 -0.64 6.03 34.35
N LYS A 208 -1.44 5.75 33.31
CA LYS A 208 -2.85 6.18 33.27
C LYS A 208 -3.70 5.57 34.38
N GLY A 209 -3.54 4.27 34.66
CA GLY A 209 -4.25 3.58 35.73
C GLY A 209 -4.02 4.24 37.09
N LEU A 210 -2.77 4.63 37.36
CA LEU A 210 -2.39 5.36 38.58
C LEU A 210 -2.94 6.79 38.66
N SER A 211 -3.28 7.42 37.54
CA SER A 211 -3.93 8.74 37.50
C SER A 211 -5.44 8.71 37.76
N LYS A 212 -6.09 7.54 37.70
CA LYS A 212 -7.49 7.39 38.13
C LYS A 212 -7.55 7.10 39.63
N VAL A 213 -7.47 8.16 40.45
CA VAL A 213 -7.85 8.07 41.86
C VAL A 213 -9.32 7.65 41.94
N SER A 214 -9.62 6.67 42.80
CA SER A 214 -10.96 6.06 42.89
C SER A 214 -12.04 7.08 43.27
N PRO A 215 -13.23 7.03 42.65
CA PRO A 215 -14.43 7.58 43.27
C PRO A 215 -14.70 6.87 44.61
N PRO A 216 -15.36 7.52 45.58
CA PRO A 216 -15.84 6.84 46.77
C PRO A 216 -16.90 5.79 46.40
N PRO A 217 -17.06 4.71 47.19
CA PRO A 217 -18.07 3.70 46.93
C PRO A 217 -19.49 4.31 47.05
N PRO A 218 -20.44 3.95 46.16
CA PRO A 218 -21.84 4.27 46.37
C PRO A 218 -22.36 3.56 47.64
N PRO A 219 -23.31 4.16 48.38
CA PRO A 219 -23.84 3.59 49.62
C PRO A 219 -24.61 2.29 49.36
N ASP A 220 -24.64 1.43 50.39
CA ASP A 220 -25.37 0.14 50.38
C ASP A 220 -26.80 0.30 49.87
N VAL A 221 -27.14 -0.47 48.84
CA VAL A 221 -28.52 -0.74 48.44
C VAL A 221 -28.81 -2.21 48.71
N THR A 222 -29.54 -2.44 49.79
CA THR A 222 -30.06 -3.77 50.16
C THR A 222 -30.89 -4.38 49.02
N PRO A 223 -30.84 -5.71 48.81
CA PRO A 223 -31.60 -6.35 47.75
C PRO A 223 -33.08 -6.34 48.11
N ASN A 224 -33.92 -5.80 47.22
CA ASN A 224 -35.36 -6.03 47.31
C ASN A 224 -35.81 -6.89 46.13
N VAL A 225 -36.39 -8.04 46.45
CA VAL A 225 -36.79 -9.08 45.50
C VAL A 225 -38.21 -8.79 45.02
N THR A 226 -38.39 -8.68 43.71
CA THR A 226 -39.62 -9.13 43.06
C THR A 226 -39.23 -9.94 41.83
N GLN A 227 -39.73 -11.17 41.79
CA GLN A 227 -39.56 -12.11 40.69
C GLN A 227 -40.38 -11.64 39.48
N ASP A 228 -39.90 -11.97 38.27
CA ASP A 228 -40.71 -12.54 37.18
C ASP A 228 -39.92 -12.50 35.86
N SER A 229 -39.26 -13.61 35.51
CA SER A 229 -38.93 -14.05 34.15
C SER A 229 -38.37 -15.47 34.19
N GLU A 230 -38.70 -16.26 33.17
CA GLU A 230 -38.54 -17.72 33.16
C GLU A 230 -37.08 -18.21 33.09
N VAL A 231 -36.85 -19.40 33.67
CA VAL A 231 -35.61 -20.17 33.51
C VAL A 231 -35.82 -21.21 32.41
N LEU A 232 -35.22 -20.98 31.23
CA LEU A 232 -34.93 -21.89 30.10
C LEU A 232 -34.24 -20.99 29.04
N GLU A 233 -33.07 -21.27 28.44
CA GLU A 233 -32.23 -22.48 28.40
C GLU A 233 -30.74 -22.13 28.63
N LEU A 234 -29.95 -23.12 29.06
CA LEU A 234 -28.49 -23.04 29.20
C LEU A 234 -27.80 -23.93 28.15
N SER A 235 -27.73 -23.52 26.88
CA SER A 235 -26.83 -24.16 25.89
C SER A 235 -26.67 -23.41 24.54
N GLU A 236 -26.08 -22.22 24.53
CA GLU A 236 -25.41 -21.72 23.32
C GLU A 236 -23.90 -21.57 23.55
N THR A 237 -23.14 -22.56 23.09
CA THR A 237 -21.72 -22.36 22.82
C THR A 237 -21.58 -21.24 21.79
N PRO A 238 -20.73 -20.21 22.02
CA PRO A 238 -20.61 -19.11 21.07
C PRO A 238 -20.23 -19.66 19.69
N PRO A 239 -20.88 -19.21 18.60
CA PRO A 239 -20.69 -19.79 17.28
C PRO A 239 -19.22 -19.72 16.90
N SER A 240 -18.64 -20.88 16.54
CA SER A 240 -17.24 -20.97 16.13
C SER A 240 -16.96 -19.92 15.05
N PRO A 241 -15.90 -19.10 15.16
CA PRO A 241 -15.68 -18.00 14.23
C PRO A 241 -15.60 -18.55 12.80
N SER A 242 -16.60 -18.21 11.99
CA SER A 242 -16.65 -18.63 10.59
C SER A 242 -15.36 -18.18 9.89
N PRO A 243 -14.69 -19.06 9.11
CA PRO A 243 -13.40 -18.73 8.53
C PRO A 243 -13.54 -17.45 7.70
N PRO A 244 -12.67 -16.43 7.92
CA PRO A 244 -12.84 -15.12 7.32
C PRO A 244 -12.89 -15.24 5.80
N ALA A 245 -13.89 -14.62 5.19
CA ALA A 245 -14.15 -14.72 3.75
C ALA A 245 -12.88 -14.44 2.92
N PRO A 246 -12.63 -15.23 1.85
CA PRO A 246 -11.42 -15.09 1.05
C PRO A 246 -11.33 -13.67 0.46
N PRO A 247 -10.14 -13.05 0.42
CA PRO A 247 -9.99 -11.64 0.04
C PRO A 247 -10.37 -11.37 -1.42
N PHE A 248 -10.37 -12.40 -2.27
CA PHE A 248 -10.72 -12.31 -3.69
C PHE A 248 -11.76 -13.37 -4.07
N GLU A 249 -12.52 -13.09 -5.12
CA GLU A 249 -13.47 -14.03 -5.68
C GLU A 249 -12.81 -14.92 -6.75
N LYS A 250 -13.23 -16.18 -6.87
CA LYS A 250 -12.69 -17.12 -7.87
C LYS A 250 -12.90 -16.64 -9.32
N SER A 251 -13.96 -15.86 -9.60
CA SER A 251 -14.20 -15.25 -10.91
C SER A 251 -13.12 -14.22 -11.29
N THR A 252 -12.61 -13.47 -10.32
CA THR A 252 -11.54 -12.47 -10.51
C THR A 252 -10.27 -13.16 -11.03
N LEU A 253 -9.88 -14.29 -10.41
CA LEU A 253 -8.75 -15.09 -10.88
C LEU A 253 -8.97 -15.61 -12.32
N LYS A 254 -10.16 -16.18 -12.60
CA LYS A 254 -10.51 -16.72 -13.92
C LYS A 254 -10.41 -15.65 -15.01
N ASN A 255 -10.86 -14.43 -14.73
CA ASN A 255 -10.83 -13.32 -15.68
C ASN A 255 -9.41 -12.76 -15.89
N LEU A 256 -8.64 -12.55 -14.82
CA LEU A 256 -7.23 -12.11 -14.92
C LEU A 256 -6.38 -13.13 -15.69
N PHE A 257 -6.60 -14.43 -15.46
CA PHE A 257 -5.87 -15.50 -16.15
C PHE A 257 -6.24 -15.61 -17.64
N ARG A 258 -7.51 -15.35 -18.01
CA ARG A 258 -7.93 -15.20 -19.41
C ARG A 258 -7.20 -14.05 -20.10
N VAL A 259 -7.18 -12.86 -19.49
CA VAL A 259 -6.48 -11.68 -20.02
C VAL A 259 -4.99 -12.00 -20.19
N SER A 260 -4.34 -12.57 -19.17
CA SER A 260 -2.92 -12.92 -19.24
C SER A 260 -2.60 -13.91 -20.36
N LYS A 261 -3.42 -14.95 -20.56
CA LYS A 261 -3.28 -15.88 -21.69
C LYS A 261 -3.42 -15.18 -23.05
N VAL A 262 -4.44 -14.34 -23.23
CA VAL A 262 -4.67 -13.61 -24.48
C VAL A 262 -3.51 -12.64 -24.77
N SER A 263 -3.08 -11.86 -23.78
CA SER A 263 -1.93 -10.96 -23.91
C SER A 263 -0.62 -11.72 -24.17
N PHE A 264 -0.42 -12.91 -23.59
CA PHE A 264 0.75 -13.75 -23.88
C PHE A 264 0.76 -14.22 -25.34
N VAL A 265 -0.35 -14.80 -25.83
CA VAL A 265 -0.46 -15.29 -27.21
C VAL A 265 -0.30 -14.14 -28.21
N LEU A 266 -0.96 -13.01 -27.98
CA LEU A 266 -0.86 -11.84 -28.86
C LEU A 266 0.55 -11.24 -28.86
N SER A 267 1.21 -11.15 -27.69
CA SER A 267 2.61 -10.73 -27.58
C SER A 267 3.57 -11.72 -28.24
N TYR A 268 3.31 -13.03 -28.15
CA TYR A 268 4.09 -14.07 -28.82
C TYR A 268 4.02 -13.94 -30.34
N LEU A 269 2.80 -13.86 -30.89
CA LEU A 269 2.56 -13.70 -32.32
C LEU A 269 3.24 -12.43 -32.84
N LEU A 270 3.05 -11.27 -32.21
CA LEU A 270 3.68 -10.01 -32.66
C LEU A 270 5.21 -10.03 -32.55
N THR A 271 5.78 -10.70 -31.54
CA THR A 271 7.25 -10.81 -31.41
C THR A 271 7.85 -11.76 -32.46
N ARG A 272 7.13 -12.83 -32.85
CA ARG A 272 7.54 -13.76 -33.91
C ARG A 272 7.34 -13.18 -35.32
N SER A 273 6.22 -12.48 -35.57
CA SER A 273 5.87 -11.90 -36.88
C SER A 273 6.71 -10.68 -37.26
N PHE A 274 7.57 -10.17 -36.35
CA PHE A 274 8.56 -9.13 -36.62
C PHE A 274 9.59 -9.51 -37.72
N VAL A 275 9.62 -10.80 -38.13
CA VAL A 275 10.43 -11.31 -39.26
C VAL A 275 9.73 -11.07 -40.61
N SER A 276 8.43 -10.78 -40.64
CA SER A 276 7.63 -10.63 -41.87
C SER A 276 6.97 -9.27 -42.04
N PHE A 277 6.63 -8.57 -40.94
CA PHE A 277 6.08 -7.20 -40.99
C PHE A 277 6.65 -6.32 -39.86
N PRO A 278 7.01 -5.05 -40.13
CA PRO A 278 7.50 -4.13 -39.10
C PRO A 278 6.34 -3.69 -38.18
N VAL A 279 6.23 -4.31 -37.00
CA VAL A 279 5.23 -3.92 -36.00
C VAL A 279 5.72 -2.68 -35.22
N PRO A 280 4.88 -1.65 -35.00
CA PRO A 280 5.27 -0.50 -34.19
C PRO A 280 5.77 -0.90 -32.80
N LEU A 281 6.95 -0.43 -32.41
CA LEU A 281 7.62 -0.79 -31.15
C LEU A 281 6.74 -0.48 -29.92
N TYR A 282 5.96 0.60 -29.98
CA TYR A 282 4.93 0.97 -29.01
C TYR A 282 3.98 -0.19 -28.68
N LEU A 283 3.44 -0.86 -29.71
CA LEU A 283 2.42 -1.89 -29.54
C LEU A 283 3.01 -3.17 -28.93
N SER A 284 4.24 -3.52 -29.34
CA SER A 284 4.99 -4.63 -28.76
C SER A 284 5.29 -4.39 -27.27
N ASN A 285 5.73 -3.17 -26.90
CA ASN A 285 5.94 -2.76 -25.52
C ASN A 285 4.65 -2.81 -24.70
N PHE A 286 3.56 -2.22 -25.21
CA PHE A 286 2.26 -2.17 -24.55
C PHE A 286 1.74 -3.59 -24.23
N LEU A 287 1.71 -4.49 -25.20
CA LEU A 287 1.23 -5.87 -25.01
C LEU A 287 2.10 -6.66 -24.02
N ARG A 288 3.41 -6.43 -24.04
CA ARG A 288 4.37 -7.03 -23.10
C ARG A 288 4.14 -6.53 -21.67
N ALA A 289 3.89 -5.23 -21.49
CA ALA A 289 3.50 -4.67 -20.21
C ALA A 289 2.13 -5.19 -19.74
N THR A 290 1.13 -5.28 -20.63
CA THR A 290 -0.19 -5.86 -20.31
C THR A 290 -0.10 -7.32 -19.88
N PHE A 291 0.72 -8.13 -20.56
CA PHE A 291 0.99 -9.51 -20.17
C PHE A 291 1.59 -9.57 -18.76
N TYR A 292 2.70 -8.88 -18.51
CA TYR A 292 3.35 -8.92 -17.20
C TYR A 292 2.45 -8.37 -16.08
N LEU A 293 1.66 -7.32 -16.35
CA LEU A 293 0.73 -6.75 -15.38
C LEU A 293 -0.37 -7.76 -15.03
N SER A 294 -1.09 -8.29 -16.02
CA SER A 294 -2.15 -9.29 -15.80
C SER A 294 -1.63 -10.60 -15.21
N PHE A 295 -0.40 -11.01 -15.53
CA PHE A 295 0.24 -12.17 -14.93
C PHE A 295 0.63 -11.92 -13.45
N THR A 296 1.16 -10.74 -13.13
CA THR A 296 1.47 -10.35 -11.74
C THR A 296 0.19 -10.25 -10.90
N LEU A 297 -0.88 -9.67 -11.44
CA LEU A 297 -2.20 -9.63 -10.79
C LEU A 297 -2.77 -11.05 -10.55
N SER A 298 -2.80 -11.90 -11.58
CA SER A 298 -3.36 -13.25 -11.46
C SER A 298 -2.54 -14.17 -10.54
N SER A 299 -1.21 -14.09 -10.57
CA SER A 299 -0.34 -14.87 -9.66
C SER A 299 -0.45 -14.42 -8.19
N PHE A 300 -0.70 -13.14 -7.92
CA PHE A 300 -1.04 -12.64 -6.59
C PHE A 300 -2.40 -13.16 -6.11
N VAL A 301 -3.45 -13.03 -6.92
CA VAL A 301 -4.79 -13.54 -6.57
C VAL A 301 -4.78 -15.06 -6.40
N TYR A 302 -4.02 -15.79 -7.23
CA TYR A 302 -3.79 -17.23 -7.07
C TYR A 302 -3.17 -17.55 -5.71
N GLY A 303 -2.09 -16.86 -5.34
CA GLY A 303 -1.45 -16.98 -4.02
C GLY A 303 -2.41 -16.71 -2.86
N ALA A 304 -3.22 -15.65 -2.97
CA ALA A 304 -4.21 -15.25 -1.97
C ALA A 304 -5.43 -16.20 -1.87
N LEU A 305 -5.60 -17.11 -2.84
CA LEU A 305 -6.64 -18.14 -2.87
C LEU A 305 -6.12 -19.55 -2.54
N LEU A 306 -4.83 -19.69 -2.21
CA LEU A 306 -4.29 -20.98 -1.75
C LEU A 306 -4.92 -21.39 -0.39
N PRO A 307 -4.96 -22.70 -0.07
CA PRO A 307 -5.49 -23.17 1.22
C PRO A 307 -4.75 -22.55 2.41
N PRO A 308 -5.41 -22.28 3.56
CA PRO A 308 -4.79 -21.65 4.73
C PRO A 308 -3.51 -22.35 5.23
N LYS A 309 -3.48 -23.69 5.19
CA LYS A 309 -2.28 -24.48 5.53
C LYS A 309 -1.09 -24.16 4.63
N LEU A 310 -1.34 -23.81 3.37
CA LEU A 310 -0.29 -23.51 2.40
C LEU A 310 0.09 -22.02 2.43
N THR A 311 -0.85 -21.09 2.62
CA THR A 311 -0.55 -19.64 2.71
C THR A 311 0.30 -19.28 3.92
N SER A 312 0.26 -20.07 4.99
CA SER A 312 1.16 -19.95 6.15
C SER A 312 2.64 -20.10 5.78
N TYR A 313 2.97 -20.93 4.77
CA TYR A 313 4.34 -21.15 4.29
C TYR A 313 4.64 -20.38 2.99
N LEU A 314 3.67 -20.34 2.08
CA LEU A 314 3.74 -19.70 0.77
C LEU A 314 2.87 -18.44 0.77
N HIS A 315 3.39 -17.38 1.37
CA HIS A 315 2.71 -16.09 1.42
C HIS A 315 2.40 -15.55 0.00
N PRO A 316 1.23 -14.93 -0.26
CA PRO A 316 0.83 -14.50 -1.61
C PRO A 316 1.82 -13.59 -2.35
N LEU A 317 2.63 -12.82 -1.60
CA LEU A 317 3.73 -12.02 -2.15
C LEU A 317 4.87 -12.88 -2.71
N ILE A 318 5.26 -13.93 -1.99
CA ILE A 318 6.35 -14.84 -2.37
C ILE A 318 5.92 -15.64 -3.61
N THR A 319 4.70 -16.18 -3.61
CA THR A 319 4.15 -16.92 -4.76
C THR A 319 4.05 -16.03 -5.99
N CYS A 320 3.56 -14.79 -5.85
CA CYS A 320 3.50 -13.82 -6.94
C CYS A 320 4.88 -13.47 -7.50
N THR A 321 5.84 -13.18 -6.61
CA THR A 321 7.22 -12.85 -6.99
C THR A 321 7.91 -14.00 -7.71
N ALA A 322 7.76 -15.23 -7.22
CA ALA A 322 8.33 -16.42 -7.82
C ALA A 322 7.71 -16.74 -9.19
N LEU A 323 6.38 -16.71 -9.29
CA LEU A 323 5.66 -16.94 -10.54
C LEU A 323 5.98 -15.88 -11.59
N THR A 324 6.04 -14.60 -11.23
CA THR A 324 6.35 -13.50 -12.17
C THR A 324 7.78 -13.62 -12.69
N ASN A 325 8.74 -14.02 -11.84
CA ASN A 325 10.10 -14.31 -12.28
C ASN A 325 10.17 -15.53 -13.21
N LEU A 326 9.42 -16.61 -12.91
CA LEU A 326 9.33 -17.77 -13.78
C LEU A 326 8.72 -17.41 -15.14
N ALA A 327 7.71 -16.54 -15.17
CA ALA A 327 7.13 -16.00 -16.40
C ALA A 327 8.14 -15.18 -17.20
N ALA A 328 9.01 -14.40 -16.55
CA ALA A 328 10.09 -13.68 -17.24
C ALA A 328 11.13 -14.63 -17.87
N VAL A 329 11.51 -15.71 -17.18
CA VAL A 329 12.38 -16.76 -17.75
C VAL A 329 11.70 -17.46 -18.93
N PHE A 330 10.44 -17.85 -18.79
CA PHE A 330 9.65 -18.53 -19.81
C PHE A 330 9.47 -17.64 -21.06
N ARG A 331 9.10 -16.38 -20.87
CA ARG A 331 8.92 -15.40 -21.95
C ARG A 331 10.24 -15.08 -22.65
N GLY A 332 11.32 -14.87 -21.89
CA GLY A 332 12.65 -14.61 -22.45
C GLY A 332 13.14 -15.74 -23.35
N ARG A 333 12.99 -17.01 -22.90
CA ARG A 333 13.40 -18.19 -23.67
C ARG A 333 12.53 -18.48 -24.90
N LEU A 334 11.21 -18.40 -24.79
CA LEU A 334 10.30 -18.84 -25.86
C LEU A 334 9.90 -17.74 -26.84
N VAL A 335 9.85 -16.49 -26.39
CA VAL A 335 9.28 -15.36 -27.14
C VAL A 335 10.37 -14.46 -27.69
N SER A 336 11.18 -13.85 -26.82
CA SER A 336 12.13 -12.81 -27.23
C SER A 336 13.50 -13.33 -27.64
N GLY A 337 13.94 -14.47 -27.09
CA GLY A 337 15.33 -14.93 -27.15
C GLY A 337 16.29 -14.10 -26.28
N LEU A 338 15.76 -13.28 -25.37
CA LEU A 338 16.54 -12.39 -24.50
C LEU A 338 16.93 -13.11 -23.19
N PRO A 339 18.09 -12.78 -22.60
CA PRO A 339 18.47 -13.30 -21.30
C PRO A 339 17.54 -12.77 -20.20
N TYR A 340 17.35 -13.58 -19.15
CA TYR A 340 16.41 -13.31 -18.06
C TYR A 340 16.56 -11.91 -17.42
N LYS A 341 17.81 -11.40 -17.26
CA LYS A 341 18.04 -10.06 -16.71
C LYS A 341 17.50 -8.94 -17.61
N GLU A 342 17.57 -9.09 -18.93
CA GLU A 342 17.02 -8.09 -19.86
C GLU A 342 15.49 -8.07 -19.83
N GLU A 343 14.82 -9.24 -19.82
CA GLU A 343 13.37 -9.31 -19.60
C GLU A 343 12.93 -8.71 -18.26
N LEU A 344 13.76 -8.85 -17.23
CA LEU A 344 13.48 -8.29 -15.91
C LEU A 344 13.71 -6.77 -15.84
N MET A 345 14.65 -6.22 -16.62
CA MET A 345 14.77 -4.77 -16.86
C MET A 345 13.57 -4.25 -17.65
N ILE A 346 13.11 -4.99 -18.66
CA ILE A 346 11.90 -4.70 -19.44
C ILE A 346 10.63 -4.65 -18.57
N TYR A 347 10.56 -5.49 -17.53
CA TYR A 347 9.45 -5.48 -16.57
C TYR A 347 9.36 -4.17 -15.76
N THR A 348 10.46 -3.43 -15.58
CA THR A 348 10.52 -2.14 -14.88
C THR A 348 11.47 -1.20 -15.61
N MET A 349 10.94 -0.51 -16.63
CA MET A 349 11.67 0.42 -17.49
C MET A 349 12.00 1.75 -16.80
N LYS A 350 11.51 1.96 -15.56
CA LYS A 350 11.70 3.15 -14.72
C LYS A 350 11.17 4.45 -15.32
N ASN A 351 10.25 4.32 -16.28
CA ASN A 351 9.60 5.43 -16.98
C ASN A 351 8.12 5.12 -17.18
N LEU A 352 7.26 6.14 -17.04
CA LEU A 352 5.81 6.01 -17.22
C LEU A 352 5.32 6.64 -18.54
N MET A 353 6.21 6.75 -19.53
CA MET A 353 5.87 7.20 -20.88
C MET A 353 4.99 6.16 -21.57
N PRO A 354 3.90 6.55 -22.27
CA PRO A 354 2.95 5.61 -22.89
C PRO A 354 3.57 4.57 -23.82
N ALA A 355 4.74 4.85 -24.42
CA ALA A 355 5.42 3.96 -25.36
C ALA A 355 6.42 2.99 -24.73
N THR A 356 6.82 3.19 -23.47
CA THR A 356 7.98 2.51 -22.86
C THR A 356 7.77 2.08 -21.41
N PHE A 357 6.56 2.17 -20.85
CA PHE A 357 6.31 1.72 -19.49
C PHE A 357 6.36 0.19 -19.35
N GLY A 358 6.93 -0.31 -18.25
CA GLY A 358 6.84 -1.70 -17.82
C GLY A 358 5.67 -1.93 -16.86
N ALA A 359 5.29 -3.20 -16.67
CA ALA A 359 4.24 -3.56 -15.71
C ALA A 359 4.58 -3.16 -14.26
N GLY A 360 5.87 -3.26 -13.90
CA GLY A 360 6.37 -2.85 -12.60
C GLY A 360 6.27 -1.34 -12.38
N ASP A 361 6.40 -0.53 -13.43
CA ASP A 361 6.29 0.93 -13.33
C ASP A 361 4.85 1.36 -13.01
N VAL A 362 3.84 0.69 -13.58
CA VAL A 362 2.42 0.91 -13.29
C VAL A 362 2.08 0.53 -11.84
N LEU A 363 2.60 -0.60 -11.37
CA LEU A 363 2.37 -1.06 -9.99
C LEU A 363 3.07 -0.14 -8.96
N LEU A 364 4.32 0.26 -9.22
CA LEU A 364 5.05 1.22 -8.37
C LEU A 364 4.47 2.64 -8.43
N PHE A 365 3.82 3.03 -9.53
CA PHE A 365 3.10 4.30 -9.62
C PHE A 365 1.94 4.37 -8.61
N LEU A 366 1.13 3.29 -8.52
CA LEU A 366 -0.01 3.18 -7.60
C LEU A 366 0.38 3.19 -6.11
N LEU A 367 1.67 3.01 -5.81
CA LEU A 367 2.23 3.09 -4.46
C LEU A 367 2.04 4.48 -3.81
N GLY A 368 2.09 5.56 -4.60
CA GLY A 368 1.85 6.93 -4.12
C GLY A 368 0.39 7.18 -3.73
N PRO A 369 -0.59 6.99 -4.64
CA PRO A 369 -2.02 7.11 -4.35
C PRO A 369 -2.47 6.21 -3.18
N ALA A 370 -1.89 5.02 -3.04
CA ALA A 370 -2.17 4.12 -1.91
C ALA A 370 -1.62 4.65 -0.56
N VAL A 371 -0.54 5.42 -0.57
CA VAL A 371 -0.10 6.18 0.62
C VAL A 371 -1.05 7.35 0.89
N VAL A 372 -1.53 8.07 -0.13
CA VAL A 372 -2.55 9.13 0.06
C VAL A 372 -3.82 8.57 0.69
N SER A 373 -4.25 7.37 0.26
CA SER A 373 -5.44 6.72 0.78
C SER A 373 -5.35 6.27 2.25
N LEU A 374 -4.14 6.21 2.83
CA LEU A 374 -3.94 5.92 4.26
C LEU A 374 -4.64 6.95 5.16
N SER A 375 -4.81 8.19 4.68
CA SER A 375 -5.56 9.25 5.37
C SER A 375 -7.01 8.85 5.66
N ILE A 376 -7.68 8.13 4.74
CA ILE A 376 -9.03 7.61 4.95
C ILE A 376 -9.02 6.58 6.09
N SER A 377 -8.10 5.62 6.07
CA SER A 377 -8.02 4.57 7.10
C SER A 377 -7.60 5.10 8.47
N MET A 378 -6.75 6.13 8.52
CA MET A 378 -6.43 6.84 9.76
C MET A 378 -7.65 7.61 10.28
N PHE A 379 -8.38 8.28 9.39
CA PHE A 379 -9.61 8.98 9.77
C PHE A 379 -10.66 8.00 10.27
N GLN A 380 -10.93 6.87 9.61
CA GLN A 380 -11.87 5.82 10.07
C GLN A 380 -11.64 5.33 11.51
N LYS A 381 -10.43 5.48 12.06
CA LYS A 381 -10.08 5.04 13.41
C LYS A 381 -9.96 6.19 14.41
N ARG A 382 -10.48 7.40 14.10
CA ARG A 382 -10.37 8.60 14.94
C ARG A 382 -10.83 8.38 16.39
N ASP A 383 -11.91 7.64 16.63
CA ASP A 383 -12.46 7.46 17.99
C ASP A 383 -11.55 6.57 18.86
N LEU A 384 -11.04 5.49 18.28
CA LEU A 384 -10.10 4.58 18.94
C LEU A 384 -8.75 5.26 19.19
N VAL A 385 -8.29 6.10 18.26
CA VAL A 385 -7.12 6.96 18.45
C VAL A 385 -7.35 7.99 19.56
N SER A 386 -8.51 8.63 19.60
CA SER A 386 -8.85 9.66 20.60
C SER A 386 -8.93 9.07 22.02
N SER A 387 -9.67 7.97 22.19
CA SER A 387 -9.83 7.27 23.47
C SER A 387 -8.52 6.71 24.03
N ASN A 388 -7.60 6.27 23.16
CA ASN A 388 -6.31 5.67 23.54
C ASN A 388 -5.12 6.55 23.10
N PHE A 389 -5.31 7.87 23.11
CA PHE A 389 -4.36 8.80 22.48
C PHE A 389 -2.92 8.70 23.04
N PRO A 390 -2.68 8.64 24.37
CA PRO A 390 -1.32 8.48 24.90
C PRO A 390 -0.63 7.17 24.52
N GLU A 391 -1.32 6.02 24.49
CA GLU A 391 -0.75 4.73 24.09
C GLU A 391 -0.39 4.73 22.60
N VAL A 392 -1.28 5.26 21.78
CA VAL A 392 -1.07 5.42 20.33
C VAL A 392 0.08 6.39 20.06
N LEU A 393 0.13 7.55 20.74
CA LEU A 393 1.18 8.55 20.57
C LEU A 393 2.53 8.02 21.04
N ALA A 394 2.59 7.40 22.21
CA ALA A 394 3.82 6.84 22.75
C ALA A 394 4.32 5.66 21.88
N THR A 395 3.42 4.81 21.36
CA THR A 395 3.76 3.82 20.34
C THR A 395 4.33 4.47 19.08
N ALA A 396 3.63 5.46 18.53
CA ALA A 396 3.98 6.11 17.28
C ALA A 396 5.37 6.77 17.35
N PHE A 397 5.68 7.51 18.41
CA PHE A 397 6.99 8.15 18.58
C PHE A 397 8.07 7.18 19.07
N GLY A 398 7.78 6.41 20.13
CA GLY A 398 8.75 5.53 20.77
C GLY A 398 9.22 4.39 19.86
N SER A 399 8.30 3.65 19.24
CA SER A 399 8.68 2.54 18.34
C SER A 399 9.34 3.04 17.05
N SER A 400 8.95 4.22 16.53
CA SER A 400 9.62 4.86 15.39
C SER A 400 11.07 5.24 15.72
N PHE A 401 11.29 5.87 16.89
CA PHE A 401 12.63 6.31 17.30
C PHE A 401 13.54 5.12 17.55
N LEU A 402 13.09 4.18 18.38
CA LEU A 402 13.82 2.97 18.71
C LEU A 402 14.05 2.07 17.48
N GLY A 403 13.06 1.95 16.58
CA GLY A 403 13.15 1.19 15.34
C GLY A 403 14.22 1.73 14.39
N LEU A 404 14.23 3.05 14.13
CA LEU A 404 15.26 3.71 13.32
C LEU A 404 16.64 3.60 13.97
N LEU A 405 16.75 3.91 15.27
CA LEU A 405 18.01 3.96 16.00
C LEU A 405 18.67 2.57 16.09
N VAL A 406 17.96 1.57 16.63
CA VAL A 406 18.52 0.24 16.86
C VAL A 406 18.80 -0.49 15.55
N THR A 407 17.97 -0.34 14.52
CA THR A 407 18.28 -0.95 13.22
C THR A 407 19.52 -0.33 12.59
N SER A 408 19.71 0.99 12.70
CA SER A 408 20.89 1.68 12.19
C SER A 408 22.16 1.31 12.97
N LEU A 409 22.10 1.29 14.30
CA LEU A 409 23.22 0.91 15.17
C LEU A 409 23.63 -0.55 15.00
N THR A 410 22.67 -1.49 14.97
CA THR A 410 22.95 -2.92 14.77
C THR A 410 23.59 -3.18 13.40
N SER A 411 23.11 -2.48 12.37
CA SER A 411 23.68 -2.57 11.02
C SER A 411 25.11 -2.03 10.96
N LYS A 412 25.41 -0.92 11.67
CA LYS A 412 26.77 -0.38 11.80
C LYS A 412 27.68 -1.34 12.58
N SER A 413 27.20 -1.85 13.71
CA SER A 413 27.95 -2.76 14.61
C SER A 413 28.36 -4.07 13.91
N LEU A 414 27.51 -4.61 13.05
CA LEU A 414 27.82 -5.79 12.23
C LEU A 414 28.64 -5.45 10.97
N GLY A 415 29.07 -4.21 10.79
CA GLY A 415 29.87 -3.78 9.63
C GLY A 415 29.14 -3.98 8.30
N LEU A 416 27.83 -3.69 8.24
CA LEU A 416 27.05 -3.77 7.01
C LEU A 416 27.30 -2.52 6.16
N LYS A 417 27.47 -2.69 4.84
CA LYS A 417 27.67 -1.57 3.90
C LYS A 417 26.59 -0.51 4.04
N SER A 418 26.98 0.77 4.04
CA SER A 418 26.07 1.88 4.34
C SER A 418 24.83 1.91 3.43
N SER A 419 24.94 1.56 2.15
CA SER A 419 23.77 1.47 1.24
C SER A 419 22.77 0.40 1.67
N LEU A 420 23.22 -0.78 2.12
CA LEU A 420 22.36 -1.84 2.65
C LEU A 420 21.74 -1.41 3.99
N SER A 421 22.53 -0.85 4.89
CA SER A 421 22.05 -0.35 6.19
C SER A 421 20.99 0.77 6.04
N LEU A 422 21.18 1.73 5.12
CA LEU A 422 20.17 2.74 4.78
C LEU A 422 18.89 2.14 4.15
N SER A 423 19.00 0.95 3.53
CA SER A 423 17.85 0.17 3.06
C SER A 423 17.09 -0.52 4.20
N LEU A 424 17.79 -0.86 5.29
CA LEU A 424 17.22 -1.49 6.47
C LEU A 424 16.60 -0.50 7.46
N ALA A 425 17.11 0.73 7.54
CA ALA A 425 16.67 1.71 8.53
C ALA A 425 15.13 1.82 8.67
N PRO A 426 14.32 1.88 7.59
CA PRO A 426 12.85 1.93 7.69
C PRO A 426 12.16 0.55 7.66
N ARG A 427 12.79 -0.56 8.07
CA ARG A 427 12.21 -1.92 7.98
C ARG A 427 10.90 -2.13 8.78
N CYS A 428 10.64 -1.29 9.79
CA CYS A 428 9.50 -1.44 10.72
C CYS A 428 8.19 -0.86 10.18
N ILE A 429 8.21 -0.12 9.06
CA ILE A 429 7.01 0.49 8.49
C ILE A 429 6.57 -0.20 7.20
N THR A 430 5.35 0.11 6.76
CA THR A 430 4.77 -0.48 5.55
C THR A 430 5.67 -0.24 4.33
N THR A 431 5.78 -1.24 3.46
CA THR A 431 6.68 -1.23 2.29
C THR A 431 6.57 0.02 1.41
N PRO A 432 5.38 0.60 1.13
CA PRO A 432 5.24 1.86 0.39
C PRO A 432 6.05 3.02 1.00
N LEU A 433 5.91 3.22 2.31
CA LEU A 433 6.59 4.28 3.05
C LEU A 433 8.08 3.95 3.21
N ALA A 434 8.42 2.69 3.50
CA ALA A 434 9.79 2.25 3.64
C ALA A 434 10.62 2.46 2.35
N ILE A 435 10.08 2.11 1.18
CA ILE A 435 10.71 2.38 -0.12
C ILE A 435 10.94 3.88 -0.31
N SER A 436 9.97 4.72 0.06
CA SER A 436 10.07 6.17 -0.08
C SER A 436 11.16 6.76 0.84
N VAL A 437 11.19 6.36 2.11
CA VAL A 437 12.24 6.73 3.07
C VAL A 437 13.60 6.23 2.60
N SER A 438 13.70 4.98 2.16
CA SER A 438 14.94 4.39 1.63
C SER A 438 15.48 5.17 0.44
N ASN A 439 14.63 5.52 -0.54
CA ASN A 439 15.04 6.35 -1.69
C ASN A 439 15.57 7.72 -1.23
N MET A 440 14.86 8.38 -0.31
CA MET A 440 15.30 9.66 0.26
C MET A 440 16.62 9.55 1.02
N LEU A 441 16.86 8.45 1.73
CA LEU A 441 18.12 8.17 2.43
C LEU A 441 19.26 7.78 1.46
N GLY A 442 18.97 7.15 0.33
CA GLY A 442 19.95 6.59 -0.61
C GLY A 442 20.22 5.09 -0.42
N GLY A 443 19.25 4.36 0.12
CA GLY A 443 19.21 2.89 0.13
C GLY A 443 18.70 2.30 -1.18
N ILE A 444 18.56 0.97 -1.22
CA ILE A 444 18.21 0.15 -2.40
C ILE A 444 16.77 -0.36 -2.24
N PRO A 445 15.78 0.15 -2.99
CA PRO A 445 14.37 -0.19 -2.84
C PRO A 445 14.03 -1.69 -2.80
N SER A 446 14.71 -2.51 -3.60
CA SER A 446 14.49 -3.96 -3.61
C SER A 446 14.93 -4.64 -2.31
N ILE A 447 16.05 -4.20 -1.72
CA ILE A 447 16.49 -4.68 -0.40
C ILE A 447 15.51 -4.21 0.68
N THR A 448 15.06 -2.95 0.62
CA THR A 448 14.09 -2.38 1.54
C THR A 448 12.75 -3.14 1.49
N ALA A 449 12.24 -3.42 0.30
CA ALA A 449 11.02 -4.20 0.13
C ALA A 449 11.17 -5.62 0.69
N GLY A 450 12.29 -6.28 0.40
CA GLY A 450 12.59 -7.61 0.95
C GLY A 450 12.69 -7.61 2.47
N SER A 451 13.38 -6.63 3.07
CA SER A 451 13.60 -6.54 4.52
C SER A 451 12.31 -6.28 5.29
N VAL A 452 11.44 -5.41 4.77
CA VAL A 452 10.11 -5.13 5.31
C VAL A 452 9.21 -6.36 5.22
N VAL A 453 9.19 -7.06 4.08
CA VAL A 453 8.41 -8.29 3.91
C VAL A 453 8.88 -9.39 4.87
N VAL A 454 10.19 -9.62 5.00
CA VAL A 454 10.73 -10.58 5.99
C VAL A 454 10.34 -10.19 7.41
N THR A 455 10.49 -8.91 7.80
CA THR A 455 10.08 -8.40 9.12
C THR A 455 8.57 -8.63 9.37
N GLY A 456 7.74 -8.39 8.35
CA GLY A 456 6.30 -8.63 8.43
C GLY A 456 5.91 -10.10 8.53
N LEU A 457 6.62 -10.99 7.82
CA LEU A 457 6.41 -12.44 7.91
C LEU A 457 6.84 -13.00 9.27
N LEU A 458 7.91 -12.47 9.87
CA LEU A 458 8.30 -12.81 11.24
C LEU A 458 7.20 -12.44 12.24
N GLY A 459 6.63 -11.23 12.12
CA GLY A 459 5.47 -10.83 12.92
C GLY A 459 4.23 -11.68 12.70
N ALA A 460 3.89 -11.98 11.44
CA ALA A 460 2.71 -12.77 11.11
C ALA A 460 2.77 -14.21 11.66
N ASN A 461 3.96 -14.84 11.67
CA ASN A 461 4.13 -16.23 12.12
C ASN A 461 4.45 -16.35 13.62
N PHE A 462 5.20 -15.39 14.19
CA PHE A 462 5.72 -15.50 15.56
C PHE A 462 5.14 -14.45 16.52
N GLY A 463 4.72 -13.28 16.05
CA GLY A 463 4.32 -12.15 16.89
C GLY A 463 3.23 -12.48 17.92
N PRO A 464 2.01 -12.90 17.51
CA PRO A 464 0.93 -13.19 18.44
C PRO A 464 1.28 -14.29 19.45
N ARG A 465 2.03 -15.31 18.99
CA ARG A 465 2.50 -16.43 19.82
C ARG A 465 3.53 -15.98 20.84
N LEU A 466 4.49 -15.14 20.45
CA LEU A 466 5.49 -14.58 21.36
C LEU A 466 4.82 -13.72 22.44
N LEU A 467 3.89 -12.84 22.09
CA LEU A 467 3.15 -12.05 23.07
C LEU A 467 2.40 -12.93 24.08
N THR A 468 1.78 -14.02 23.63
CA THR A 468 1.13 -14.99 24.52
C THR A 468 2.13 -15.75 25.42
N ILE A 469 3.30 -16.16 24.90
CA ILE A 469 4.36 -16.80 25.71
C ILE A 469 4.86 -15.85 26.82
N PHE A 470 4.99 -14.56 26.53
CA PHE A 470 5.39 -13.53 27.50
C PHE A 470 4.21 -12.96 28.31
N ASN A 471 3.05 -13.62 28.29
CA ASN A 471 1.84 -13.27 29.03
C ASN A 471 1.32 -11.83 28.81
N ILE A 472 1.52 -11.29 27.60
CA ILE A 472 0.99 -10.00 27.17
C ILE A 472 -0.39 -10.24 26.57
N THR A 473 -1.42 -10.09 27.42
CA THR A 473 -2.83 -10.39 27.10
C THR A 473 -3.66 -9.16 26.74
N GLU A 474 -3.26 -7.97 27.19
CA GLU A 474 -4.03 -6.72 27.04
C GLU A 474 -4.16 -6.30 25.56
N PRO A 475 -5.38 -6.15 25.01
CA PRO A 475 -5.59 -5.96 23.56
C PRO A 475 -4.92 -4.74 22.94
N THR A 476 -4.85 -3.62 23.65
CA THR A 476 -4.20 -2.37 23.20
C THR A 476 -2.70 -2.61 23.01
N THR A 477 -2.04 -3.16 24.02
CA THR A 477 -0.62 -3.54 24.00
C THR A 477 -0.34 -4.58 22.92
N ARG A 478 -1.18 -5.62 22.80
CA ARG A 478 -1.03 -6.66 21.77
C ARG A 478 -1.12 -6.07 20.37
N GLY A 479 -2.18 -5.33 20.09
CA GLY A 479 -2.40 -4.71 18.79
C GLY A 479 -1.31 -3.70 18.44
N LEU A 480 -1.06 -2.72 19.32
CA LEU A 480 -0.07 -1.66 19.08
C LEU A 480 1.34 -2.23 18.85
N SER A 481 1.77 -3.23 19.64
CA SER A 481 3.09 -3.84 19.47
C SER A 481 3.25 -4.64 18.19
N ILE A 482 2.24 -5.42 17.77
CA ILE A 482 2.26 -6.16 16.50
C ILE A 482 2.30 -5.20 15.31
N GLY A 483 1.41 -4.20 15.30
CA GLY A 483 1.33 -3.22 14.22
C GLY A 483 2.59 -2.38 14.08
N ALA A 484 3.24 -2.02 15.19
CA ALA A 484 4.50 -1.27 15.20
C ALA A 484 5.73 -2.11 14.79
N ALA A 485 5.79 -3.38 15.23
CA ALA A 485 6.95 -4.23 14.98
C ALA A 485 6.95 -4.90 13.59
N SER A 486 5.77 -5.09 13.00
CA SER A 486 5.58 -5.95 11.83
C SER A 486 4.49 -5.50 10.85
N HIS A 487 4.04 -4.25 10.99
CA HIS A 487 3.24 -3.51 10.01
C HIS A 487 2.07 -4.33 9.43
N GLY A 488 1.77 -4.19 8.13
CA GLY A 488 0.55 -4.75 7.53
C GLY A 488 0.46 -6.28 7.54
N LEU A 489 1.60 -6.99 7.46
CA LEU A 489 1.59 -8.46 7.49
C LEU A 489 1.33 -8.99 8.91
N GLY A 490 1.94 -8.37 9.93
CA GLY A 490 1.66 -8.70 11.33
C GLY A 490 0.25 -8.31 11.75
N THR A 491 -0.21 -7.10 11.37
CA THR A 491 -1.58 -6.63 11.61
C THR A 491 -2.62 -7.58 11.01
N ALA A 492 -2.37 -8.17 9.84
CA ALA A 492 -3.26 -9.16 9.25
C ALA A 492 -3.33 -10.48 10.04
N ALA A 493 -2.27 -10.87 10.76
CA ALA A 493 -2.25 -12.10 11.55
C ALA A 493 -3.08 -12.01 12.84
N VAL A 494 -3.19 -10.82 13.45
CA VAL A 494 -4.09 -10.58 14.60
C VAL A 494 -5.54 -10.31 14.19
N LYS A 495 -5.93 -10.48 12.92
CA LYS A 495 -7.32 -10.27 12.47
C LYS A 495 -8.35 -11.15 13.21
N GLY A 496 -7.94 -12.30 13.76
CA GLY A 496 -8.79 -13.14 14.61
C GLY A 496 -8.94 -12.64 16.06
N GLU A 497 -8.11 -11.69 16.50
CA GLU A 497 -8.19 -11.04 17.81
C GLU A 497 -8.98 -9.72 17.63
N ASN A 498 -10.31 -9.80 17.67
CA ASN A 498 -11.22 -8.69 17.33
C ASN A 498 -10.89 -7.38 18.08
N ASP A 499 -10.49 -7.46 19.35
CA ASP A 499 -10.17 -6.29 20.18
C ASP A 499 -8.77 -5.72 19.88
N ALA A 500 -7.80 -6.55 19.50
CA ALA A 500 -6.42 -6.15 19.24
C ALA A 500 -6.20 -5.69 17.79
N PHE A 501 -6.94 -6.24 16.82
CA PHE A 501 -6.82 -5.92 15.40
C PHE A 501 -6.96 -4.41 15.08
N PRO A 502 -7.93 -3.65 15.63
CA PRO A 502 -8.05 -2.21 15.40
C PRO A 502 -6.81 -1.43 15.85
N PHE A 503 -6.24 -1.79 17.00
CA PHE A 503 -5.02 -1.17 17.51
C PHE A 503 -3.80 -1.49 16.64
N ALA A 504 -3.70 -2.71 16.10
CA ALA A 504 -2.64 -3.05 15.15
C ALA A 504 -2.73 -2.25 13.83
N ALA A 505 -3.95 -1.99 13.34
CA ALA A 505 -4.15 -1.12 12.18
C ALA A 505 -3.78 0.35 12.47
N ILE A 506 -4.11 0.85 13.67
CA ILE A 506 -3.74 2.19 14.13
C ILE A 506 -2.21 2.33 14.26
N ALA A 507 -1.52 1.39 14.90
CA ALA A 507 -0.06 1.42 15.04
C ALA A 507 0.62 1.38 13.66
N MET A 508 0.21 0.47 12.77
CA MET A 508 0.76 0.41 11.40
C MET A 508 0.73 1.77 10.69
N ALA A 509 -0.38 2.50 10.78
CA ALA A 509 -0.56 3.79 10.11
C ALA A 509 0.20 4.94 10.80
N THR A 510 0.12 5.02 12.13
CA THR A 510 0.72 6.10 12.94
C THR A 510 2.24 5.96 13.03
N VAL A 511 2.77 4.76 13.28
CA VAL A 511 4.22 4.47 13.25
C VAL A 511 4.78 4.69 11.86
N GLY A 512 4.08 4.25 10.81
CA GLY A 512 4.42 4.52 9.40
C GLY A 512 4.64 6.01 9.13
N THR A 513 3.69 6.83 9.58
CA THR A 513 3.71 8.29 9.45
C THR A 513 4.86 8.91 10.24
N VAL A 514 4.95 8.62 11.55
CA VAL A 514 5.95 9.25 12.45
C VAL A 514 7.37 8.81 12.13
N THR A 515 7.61 7.54 11.80
CA THR A 515 8.93 7.07 11.32
C THR A 515 9.34 7.81 10.05
N THR A 516 8.42 8.03 9.11
CA THR A 516 8.76 8.73 7.85
C THR A 516 9.14 10.19 8.11
N VAL A 517 8.36 10.91 8.94
CA VAL A 517 8.68 12.29 9.35
C VAL A 517 10.03 12.33 10.08
N MET A 518 10.25 11.44 11.04
CA MET A 518 11.47 11.42 11.85
C MET A 518 12.70 10.97 11.05
N ALA A 519 12.55 10.08 10.07
CA ALA A 519 13.62 9.72 9.14
C ALA A 519 13.94 10.85 8.15
N THR A 520 12.98 11.70 7.80
CA THR A 520 13.22 12.93 7.04
C THR A 520 14.01 13.94 7.85
N VAL A 521 13.53 14.32 9.04
CA VAL A 521 14.20 15.31 9.90
C VAL A 521 15.57 14.79 10.35
N GLY A 522 15.63 13.54 10.78
CA GLY A 522 16.84 12.84 11.23
C GLY A 522 17.75 12.32 10.12
N LYS A 523 17.50 12.64 8.84
CA LYS A 523 18.26 12.11 7.68
C LYS A 523 19.78 12.24 7.83
N GLY A 524 20.26 13.36 8.34
CA GLY A 524 21.70 13.59 8.59
C GLY A 524 22.27 12.71 9.71
N ILE A 525 21.49 12.52 10.79
CA ILE A 525 21.87 11.69 11.94
C ILE A 525 21.91 10.22 11.53
N ILE A 526 20.88 9.72 10.85
CA ILE A 526 20.83 8.34 10.35
C ILE A 526 22.02 8.06 9.43
N LYS A 527 22.36 8.98 8.52
CA LYS A 527 23.55 8.83 7.66
C LYS A 527 24.85 8.76 8.46
N ARG A 528 25.04 9.61 9.48
CA ARG A 528 26.23 9.59 10.36
C ARG A 528 26.33 8.33 11.23
N ILE A 529 25.20 7.76 11.64
CA ILE A 529 25.18 6.47 12.35
C ILE A 529 25.62 5.34 11.41
N VAL A 530 25.22 5.41 10.14
CA VAL A 530 25.40 4.33 9.16
C VAL A 530 26.67 4.44 8.30
N SER A 531 27.33 5.61 8.27
CA SER A 531 28.71 5.79 7.83
C SER A 531 29.69 5.32 8.90
#